data_AF-A0A8T7MM51-F1
#
_entry.id   AF-A0A8T7MM51-F1
#
_cell.length_a   1.000
_cell.length_b   1.000
_cell.length_c   1.000
_cell.angle_alpha   90.00
_cell.angle_beta   90.00
_cell.angle_gamma   90.00
#
_symmetry.space_group_name_H-M   'P 1'
#
loop_
_entity.id
_entity.type
_entity.pdbx_description
1 polymer ?
#
loop_
_entity_poly.entity_id
_entity_poly.type
_entity_poly.pdbx_seq_one_letter_code
_entity_poly.pdbx_strand_id
1 'polypeptide(L)'
;MPNPSVSNFPAIINGFKQAVIAKIQVTPPGSNVSFGYADYLSRPDTERSGDEADAVDNQFARYVLEWLGYKSSDWSYNQPLQGKKENRPDYIVRGKVGTAFIWEDKNSTLDFDDTKHTSQLRRYNLGTAGYTVWCNMRRILAVRFLANDTSRYEVKADIDIEGLFGATASSSALDPEMLKTQASVLEIFHLLYGKARFSEFDDLVDKISVDEATFESSAIPLNTPQTFRTFTTDSGTSLSQLRLAALAQIREALVKKERLIQEEKRLRQEWDQARDQFVPILPSPLKQAVEKAIDLLTPRLGDLSSREIQEVDHISGNGTTTPISLSELSAATRSHFEKWLERATKINSASLALRFETANPFRITEAYRLWGERQTESLDIQPEIFAEQVAYIFFIRLLLVRILEDKHIIRPRLASDGGFVEWSSYIRRHFQELRGAALLNDIFCNILTRKAGQYYMHFFQQAIFDWFNPDDYLM
;
A
#
# COMPACT_ATOMS: atom_id res chain seq x y z
N MET A 1 5.31 -27.98 38.84
CA MET A 1 5.41 -26.72 38.06
C MET A 1 5.33 -27.13 36.59
N PRO A 2 4.34 -26.65 35.81
CA PRO A 2 4.28 -26.99 34.40
C PRO A 2 5.31 -26.18 33.60
N ASN A 3 5.91 -26.83 32.60
CA ASN A 3 6.92 -26.29 31.69
C ASN A 3 6.49 -24.96 31.03
N PRO A 4 7.36 -23.93 30.98
CA PRO A 4 7.13 -22.74 30.17
C PRO A 4 7.62 -23.02 28.74
N SER A 5 6.84 -23.73 27.92
CA SER A 5 7.24 -23.99 26.53
C SER A 5 6.05 -24.18 25.60
N VAL A 6 5.26 -23.11 25.42
CA VAL A 6 4.55 -22.87 24.16
C VAL A 6 4.58 -21.36 23.95
N SER A 7 5.31 -20.89 22.94
CA SER A 7 5.15 -19.51 22.46
C SER A 7 3.70 -19.36 22.01
N ASN A 8 2.89 -18.60 22.76
CA ASN A 8 1.53 -18.28 22.34
C ASN A 8 1.60 -17.28 21.19
N PHE A 9 1.75 -17.80 19.98
CA PHE A 9 1.62 -17.01 18.76
C PHE A 9 0.22 -16.35 18.72
N PRO A 10 0.10 -15.13 18.17
CA PRO A 10 -1.17 -14.54 17.80
C PRO A 10 -2.05 -15.51 16.99
N ALA A 11 -3.37 -15.44 17.17
CA ALA A 11 -4.32 -16.40 16.59
C ALA A 11 -4.17 -16.54 15.07
N ILE A 12 -3.96 -15.42 14.36
CA ILE A 12 -3.74 -15.40 12.91
C ILE A 12 -2.49 -16.19 12.49
N ILE A 13 -1.39 -16.08 13.25
CA ILE A 13 -0.13 -16.77 12.97
C ILE A 13 -0.30 -18.27 13.20
N ASN A 14 -1.00 -18.66 14.27
CA ASN A 14 -1.34 -20.07 14.51
C ASN A 14 -2.25 -20.63 13.41
N GLY A 15 -3.27 -19.87 13.00
CA GLY A 15 -4.15 -20.25 11.90
C GLY A 15 -3.39 -20.47 10.59
N PHE A 16 -2.51 -19.53 10.23
CA PHE A 16 -1.66 -19.65 9.06
C PHE A 16 -0.69 -20.82 9.15
N LYS A 17 -0.04 -21.01 10.31
CA LYS A 17 0.87 -22.14 10.55
C LYS A 17 0.18 -23.48 10.32
N GLN A 18 -1.04 -23.65 10.82
CA GLN A 18 -1.78 -24.91 10.66
C GLN A 18 -2.34 -25.08 9.24
N ALA A 19 -2.84 -24.01 8.63
CA ALA A 19 -3.49 -24.07 7.33
C ALA A 19 -2.50 -24.17 6.16
N VAL A 20 -1.29 -23.63 6.32
CA VAL A 20 -0.27 -23.48 5.27
C VAL A 20 1.00 -24.25 5.65
N ILE A 21 1.74 -23.77 6.65
CA ILE A 21 3.11 -24.23 6.94
C ILE A 21 3.17 -25.71 7.29
N ALA A 22 2.27 -26.19 8.15
CA ALA A 22 2.25 -27.57 8.63
C ALA A 22 1.92 -28.59 7.52
N LYS A 23 1.33 -28.14 6.40
CA LYS A 23 0.97 -29.00 5.26
C LYS A 23 2.10 -29.17 4.24
N ILE A 24 3.14 -28.35 4.32
CA ILE A 24 4.23 -28.36 3.34
C ILE A 24 5.09 -29.60 3.55
N GLN A 25 5.26 -30.37 2.47
CA GLN A 25 6.05 -31.59 2.40
C GLN A 25 6.76 -31.60 1.03
N VAL A 26 8.00 -31.11 0.99
CA VAL A 26 8.76 -30.95 -0.25
C VAL A 26 9.70 -32.12 -0.44
N THR A 27 9.64 -32.77 -1.59
CA THR A 27 10.56 -33.84 -1.98
C THR A 27 11.45 -33.33 -3.11
N PRO A 28 12.67 -32.86 -2.82
CA PRO A 28 13.54 -32.30 -3.84
C PRO A 28 13.92 -33.34 -4.91
N PRO A 29 14.23 -32.90 -6.15
CA PRO A 29 14.57 -33.79 -7.26
C PRO A 29 15.72 -34.74 -6.90
N GLY A 30 15.50 -36.06 -7.08
CA GLY A 30 16.48 -37.09 -6.76
C GLY A 30 16.55 -37.52 -5.28
N SER A 31 15.70 -36.95 -4.42
CA SER A 31 15.50 -37.40 -3.03
C SER A 31 14.30 -38.33 -2.92
N ASN A 32 14.38 -39.35 -2.05
CA ASN A 32 13.23 -40.15 -1.61
C ASN A 32 12.66 -39.68 -0.25
N VAL A 33 13.26 -38.63 0.32
CA VAL A 33 12.88 -38.06 1.61
C VAL A 33 12.12 -36.76 1.36
N SER A 34 10.94 -36.67 1.99
CA SER A 34 10.14 -35.45 2.04
C SER A 34 10.49 -34.65 3.29
N PHE A 35 10.56 -33.33 3.14
CA PHE A 35 10.96 -32.40 4.19
C PHE A 35 9.81 -31.45 4.52
N GLY A 36 9.59 -31.20 5.82
CA GLY A 36 8.73 -30.11 6.25
C GLY A 36 9.31 -28.73 5.92
N TYR A 37 8.51 -27.67 6.04
CA TYR A 37 8.89 -26.30 5.66
C TYR A 37 10.26 -25.86 6.21
N ALA A 38 10.45 -25.92 7.55
CA ALA A 38 11.67 -25.44 8.19
C ALA A 38 12.91 -26.28 7.81
N ASP A 39 12.75 -27.61 7.78
CA ASP A 39 13.82 -28.52 7.40
C ASP A 39 14.22 -28.33 5.95
N TYR A 40 13.24 -28.12 5.06
CA TYR A 40 13.47 -27.87 3.65
C TYR A 40 14.26 -26.57 3.43
N LEU A 41 13.85 -25.47 4.05
CA LEU A 41 14.55 -24.18 3.90
C LEU A 41 15.94 -24.16 4.53
N SER A 42 16.23 -25.04 5.50
CA SER A 42 17.58 -25.18 6.06
C SER A 42 18.60 -25.79 5.10
N ARG A 43 18.15 -26.33 3.96
CA ARG A 43 19.01 -26.96 2.96
C ARG A 43 19.72 -25.91 2.08
N PRO A 44 20.92 -26.23 1.55
CA PRO A 44 21.64 -25.34 0.63
C PRO A 44 20.83 -24.98 -0.61
N ASP A 45 21.03 -23.77 -1.14
CA ASP A 45 20.33 -23.27 -2.33
C ASP A 45 20.46 -24.19 -3.55
N THR A 46 21.62 -24.84 -3.70
CA THR A 46 21.86 -25.81 -4.78
C THR A 46 20.91 -27.02 -4.74
N GLU A 47 20.36 -27.33 -3.57
CA GLU A 47 19.42 -28.43 -3.34
C GLU A 47 17.95 -27.96 -3.37
N ARG A 48 17.72 -26.65 -3.40
CA ARG A 48 16.39 -26.00 -3.51
C ARG A 48 16.15 -25.34 -4.88
N SER A 49 17.16 -25.27 -5.73
CA SER A 49 17.03 -24.72 -7.08
C SER A 49 16.07 -25.55 -7.93
N GLY A 50 15.21 -24.88 -8.69
CA GLY A 50 14.15 -25.49 -9.51
C GLY A 50 12.87 -25.88 -8.77
N ASP A 51 12.71 -25.51 -7.50
CA ASP A 51 11.57 -25.87 -6.65
C ASP A 51 10.27 -25.07 -6.85
N GLU A 52 10.24 -24.12 -7.79
CA GLU A 52 9.12 -23.20 -8.00
C GLU A 52 7.81 -23.96 -8.16
N ALA A 53 7.75 -24.90 -9.11
CA ALA A 53 6.54 -25.68 -9.36
C ALA A 53 6.14 -26.60 -8.18
N ASP A 54 7.09 -27.31 -7.57
CA ASP A 54 6.77 -28.39 -6.63
C ASP A 54 6.59 -27.91 -5.19
N ALA A 55 7.33 -26.88 -4.79
CA ALA A 55 7.30 -26.34 -3.43
C ALA A 55 6.50 -25.04 -3.33
N VAL A 56 6.72 -24.10 -4.27
CA VAL A 56 6.13 -22.76 -4.18
C VAL A 56 4.72 -22.76 -4.76
N ASP A 57 4.56 -23.08 -6.04
CA ASP A 57 3.27 -23.06 -6.73
C ASP A 57 2.28 -24.04 -6.11
N ASN A 58 2.60 -25.34 -6.16
CA ASN A 58 1.63 -26.41 -5.90
C ASN A 58 1.35 -26.64 -4.41
N GLN A 59 2.24 -26.18 -3.53
CA GLN A 59 2.08 -26.31 -2.08
C GLN A 59 1.89 -24.96 -1.42
N PHE A 60 2.93 -24.12 -1.36
CA PHE A 60 2.87 -22.89 -0.57
C PHE A 60 1.75 -21.95 -1.05
N ALA A 61 1.80 -21.48 -2.30
CA ALA A 61 0.84 -20.54 -2.87
C ALA A 61 -0.58 -21.11 -2.81
N ARG A 62 -0.76 -22.37 -3.24
CA ARG A 62 -2.04 -23.06 -3.17
C ARG A 62 -2.62 -23.08 -1.75
N TYR A 63 -1.84 -23.48 -0.74
CA TYR A 63 -2.34 -23.54 0.63
C TYR A 63 -2.66 -22.15 1.20
N VAL A 64 -1.92 -21.11 0.80
CA VAL A 64 -2.25 -19.73 1.15
C VAL A 64 -3.59 -19.31 0.51
N LEU A 65 -3.81 -19.61 -0.77
CA LEU A 65 -5.09 -19.33 -1.43
C LEU A 65 -6.27 -20.05 -0.75
N GLU A 66 -6.08 -21.32 -0.36
CA GLU A 66 -7.07 -22.08 0.41
C GLU A 66 -7.33 -21.45 1.79
N TRP A 67 -6.29 -20.98 2.48
CA TRP A 67 -6.40 -20.27 3.75
C TRP A 67 -7.14 -18.93 3.63
N LEU A 68 -6.95 -18.21 2.51
CA LEU A 68 -7.71 -17.01 2.16
C LEU A 68 -9.17 -17.29 1.76
N GLY A 69 -9.59 -18.56 1.74
CA GLY A 69 -10.96 -18.99 1.46
C GLY A 69 -11.25 -19.33 -0.01
N TYR A 70 -10.25 -19.28 -0.89
CA TYR A 70 -10.42 -19.67 -2.28
C TYR A 70 -10.39 -21.19 -2.46
N LYS A 71 -11.02 -21.65 -3.54
CA LYS A 71 -11.03 -23.04 -3.99
C LYS A 71 -10.40 -23.12 -5.37
N SER A 72 -10.05 -24.32 -5.81
CA SER A 72 -9.47 -24.55 -7.15
C SER A 72 -10.33 -24.05 -8.32
N SER A 73 -11.64 -23.90 -8.13
CA SER A 73 -12.55 -23.29 -9.10
C SER A 73 -12.39 -21.76 -9.22
N ASP A 74 -11.80 -21.13 -8.22
CA ASP A 74 -11.69 -19.68 -8.10
C ASP A 74 -10.37 -19.14 -8.67
N TRP A 75 -9.48 -19.99 -9.18
CA TRP A 75 -8.25 -19.54 -9.83
C TRP A 75 -7.95 -20.30 -11.11
N SER A 76 -7.09 -19.70 -11.93
CA SER A 76 -6.54 -20.33 -13.12
C SER A 76 -5.03 -20.38 -12.98
N TYR A 77 -4.47 -21.59 -13.04
CA TYR A 77 -3.03 -21.82 -12.93
C TYR A 77 -2.39 -21.83 -14.32
N ASN A 78 -1.30 -21.07 -14.49
CA ASN A 78 -0.46 -21.06 -15.69
C ASN A 78 -1.27 -20.83 -16.99
N GLN A 79 -2.19 -19.86 -16.98
CA GLN A 79 -2.99 -19.49 -18.16
C GLN A 79 -2.57 -18.13 -18.72
N PRO A 80 -2.36 -18.00 -20.05
CA PRO A 80 -1.95 -16.74 -20.66
C PRO A 80 -3.07 -15.70 -20.63
N LEU A 81 -2.75 -14.50 -20.18
CA LEU A 81 -3.63 -13.33 -20.29
C LEU A 81 -3.77 -12.95 -21.77
N GLN A 82 -5.01 -12.80 -22.24
CA GLN A 82 -5.33 -12.37 -23.61
C GLN A 82 -4.70 -13.24 -24.72
N GLY A 83 -4.40 -14.51 -24.44
CA GLY A 83 -3.84 -15.45 -25.42
C GLY A 83 -2.36 -15.22 -25.77
N LYS A 84 -1.66 -14.31 -25.09
CA LYS A 84 -0.21 -14.07 -25.29
C LYS A 84 0.59 -14.97 -24.34
N LYS A 85 1.37 -15.91 -24.88
CA LYS A 85 2.21 -16.84 -24.09
C LYS A 85 3.16 -16.14 -23.12
N GLU A 86 3.65 -14.96 -23.48
CA GLU A 86 4.59 -14.17 -22.66
C GLU A 86 3.94 -13.49 -21.46
N ASN A 87 2.59 -13.48 -21.38
CA ASN A 87 1.84 -12.82 -20.32
C ASN A 87 1.09 -13.84 -19.47
N ARG A 88 1.82 -14.79 -18.89
CA ARG A 88 1.26 -15.94 -18.15
C ARG A 88 1.67 -15.87 -16.68
N PRO A 89 0.84 -15.29 -15.80
CA PRO A 89 1.07 -15.36 -14.36
C PRO A 89 0.85 -16.80 -13.85
N ASP A 90 1.41 -17.10 -12.67
CA ASP A 90 1.27 -18.40 -12.04
C ASP A 90 -0.18 -18.65 -11.62
N TYR A 91 -0.79 -17.70 -10.90
CA TYR A 91 -2.23 -17.73 -10.63
C TYR A 91 -2.95 -16.44 -11.03
N ILE A 92 -4.09 -16.63 -11.69
CA ILE A 92 -5.13 -15.61 -11.86
C ILE A 92 -6.26 -15.95 -10.89
N VAL A 93 -6.38 -15.19 -9.80
CA VAL A 93 -7.43 -15.40 -8.79
C VAL A 93 -8.67 -14.60 -9.15
N ARG A 94 -9.81 -15.27 -9.20
CA ARG A 94 -11.09 -14.73 -9.66
C ARG A 94 -11.97 -14.34 -8.47
N GLY A 95 -12.60 -13.17 -8.57
CA GLY A 95 -13.69 -12.75 -7.70
C GLY A 95 -15.05 -13.05 -8.33
N LYS A 96 -16.12 -12.52 -7.72
CA LYS A 96 -17.47 -12.58 -8.31
C LYS A 96 -17.54 -11.78 -9.61
N VAL A 97 -16.86 -10.63 -9.66
CA VAL A 97 -16.78 -9.73 -10.83
C VAL A 97 -15.33 -9.65 -11.31
N GLY A 98 -14.92 -10.62 -12.14
CA GLY A 98 -13.62 -10.59 -12.82
C GLY A 98 -12.43 -11.09 -11.98
N THR A 99 -11.24 -10.56 -12.26
CA THR A 99 -9.99 -10.95 -11.58
C THR A 99 -9.83 -10.15 -10.28
N ALA A 100 -9.76 -10.86 -9.15
CA ALA A 100 -9.51 -10.29 -7.83
C ALA A 100 -8.06 -9.79 -7.72
N PHE A 101 -7.10 -10.68 -8.00
CA PHE A 101 -5.67 -10.35 -8.01
C PHE A 101 -4.87 -11.37 -8.82
N ILE A 102 -3.62 -11.00 -9.10
CA ILE A 102 -2.62 -11.88 -9.71
C ILE A 102 -1.65 -12.37 -8.63
N TRP A 103 -1.22 -13.63 -8.73
CA TRP A 103 -0.18 -14.20 -7.89
C TRP A 103 0.96 -14.68 -8.78
N GLU A 104 2.17 -14.23 -8.48
CA GLU A 104 3.40 -14.62 -9.15
C GLU A 104 4.35 -15.25 -8.13
N ASP A 105 4.75 -16.48 -8.42
CA ASP A 105 5.66 -17.29 -7.64
C ASP A 105 7.07 -17.22 -8.23
N LYS A 106 8.07 -17.43 -7.38
CA LYS A 106 9.48 -17.55 -7.75
C LYS A 106 10.10 -18.67 -6.93
N ASN A 107 11.15 -19.27 -7.48
CA ASN A 107 12.00 -20.20 -6.76
C ASN A 107 12.37 -19.71 -5.34
N SER A 108 12.40 -20.61 -4.36
CA SER A 108 12.67 -20.25 -2.97
C SER A 108 14.07 -19.69 -2.72
N THR A 109 15.00 -19.78 -3.67
CA THR A 109 16.35 -19.20 -3.58
C THR A 109 16.43 -17.78 -4.15
N LEU A 110 15.40 -17.30 -4.84
CA LEU A 110 15.39 -15.98 -5.46
C LEU A 110 14.89 -14.91 -4.49
N ASP A 111 15.61 -13.80 -4.41
CA ASP A 111 15.14 -12.60 -3.71
C ASP A 111 14.40 -11.65 -4.66
N PHE A 112 13.61 -10.75 -4.08
CA PHE A 112 12.85 -9.77 -4.86
C PHE A 112 13.78 -8.72 -5.50
N ASP A 113 13.94 -8.78 -6.82
CA ASP A 113 14.54 -7.74 -7.66
C ASP A 113 13.45 -6.76 -8.14
N ASP A 114 13.41 -5.57 -7.55
CA ASP A 114 12.42 -4.53 -7.87
C ASP A 114 12.43 -4.14 -9.36
N THR A 115 13.58 -4.17 -10.03
CA THR A 115 13.65 -3.76 -11.44
C THR A 115 12.98 -4.76 -12.38
N LYS A 116 13.22 -6.05 -12.15
CA LYS A 116 12.72 -7.14 -13.00
C LYS A 116 11.32 -7.56 -12.62
N HIS A 117 11.09 -7.80 -11.32
CA HIS A 117 9.84 -8.36 -10.85
C HIS A 117 8.72 -7.32 -10.90
N THR A 118 8.94 -6.06 -10.51
CA THR A 118 7.90 -5.02 -10.62
C THR A 118 7.45 -4.81 -12.06
N SER A 119 8.39 -4.85 -13.02
CA SER A 119 8.07 -4.79 -14.45
C SER A 119 7.19 -5.97 -14.89
N GLN A 120 7.43 -7.15 -14.34
CA GLN A 120 6.61 -8.34 -14.61
C GLN A 120 5.22 -8.22 -13.98
N LEU A 121 5.11 -7.92 -12.69
CA LEU A 121 3.85 -7.77 -11.97
C LEU A 121 2.96 -6.71 -12.65
N ARG A 122 3.55 -5.59 -13.08
CA ARG A 122 2.84 -4.52 -13.79
C ARG A 122 2.18 -5.02 -15.07
N ARG A 123 2.86 -5.85 -15.86
CA ARG A 123 2.33 -6.37 -17.13
C ARG A 123 1.07 -7.22 -16.94
N TYR A 124 0.98 -7.96 -15.83
CA TYR A 124 -0.17 -8.81 -15.53
C TYR A 124 -1.38 -8.04 -15.00
N ASN A 125 -1.15 -6.86 -14.45
CA ASN A 125 -2.16 -6.12 -13.70
C ASN A 125 -3.08 -5.25 -14.59
N LEU A 126 -2.73 -5.07 -15.86
CA LEU A 126 -3.53 -4.29 -16.80
C LEU A 126 -4.93 -4.89 -16.94
N GLY A 127 -5.95 -4.17 -16.47
CA GLY A 127 -7.36 -4.60 -16.52
C GLY A 127 -7.83 -5.45 -15.33
N THR A 128 -7.09 -5.46 -14.21
CA THR A 128 -7.53 -6.07 -12.94
C THR A 128 -7.81 -5.00 -11.86
N ALA A 129 -8.19 -5.42 -10.65
CA ALA A 129 -8.41 -4.53 -9.50
C ALA A 129 -7.12 -3.84 -8.97
N GLY A 130 -5.96 -4.08 -9.58
CA GLY A 130 -4.69 -3.47 -9.17
C GLY A 130 -3.90 -4.33 -8.18
N TYR A 131 -4.48 -5.39 -7.61
CA TYR A 131 -3.82 -6.21 -6.59
C TYR A 131 -2.94 -7.30 -7.21
N THR A 132 -1.73 -7.45 -6.68
CA THR A 132 -0.79 -8.49 -7.09
C THR A 132 0.01 -8.99 -5.89
N VAL A 133 0.41 -10.26 -5.93
CA VAL A 133 1.29 -10.88 -4.94
C VAL A 133 2.52 -11.41 -5.65
N TRP A 134 3.69 -11.13 -5.08
CA TRP A 134 4.93 -11.82 -5.37
C TRP A 134 5.28 -12.74 -4.18
N CYS A 135 5.68 -13.97 -4.46
CA CYS A 135 5.93 -14.97 -3.43
C CYS A 135 7.10 -15.87 -3.82
N ASN A 136 7.86 -16.32 -2.82
CA ASN A 136 8.92 -17.33 -3.00
C ASN A 136 8.95 -18.32 -1.83
N MET A 137 7.80 -18.58 -1.21
CA MET A 137 7.59 -19.30 0.07
C MET A 137 8.28 -18.74 1.32
N ARG A 138 9.41 -18.02 1.19
CA ARG A 138 10.12 -17.35 2.29
C ARG A 138 9.54 -15.98 2.61
N ARG A 139 8.94 -15.31 1.63
CA ARG A 139 8.33 -13.99 1.73
C ARG A 139 7.05 -13.91 0.89
N ILE A 140 6.05 -13.21 1.41
CA ILE A 140 4.88 -12.77 0.66
C ILE A 140 4.95 -11.24 0.55
N LEU A 141 5.04 -10.74 -0.68
CA LEU A 141 4.99 -9.32 -0.98
C LEU A 141 3.72 -9.00 -1.77
N ALA A 142 2.74 -8.44 -1.07
CA ALA A 142 1.45 -8.03 -1.62
C ALA A 142 1.46 -6.54 -1.95
N VAL A 143 1.15 -6.20 -3.20
CA VAL A 143 1.19 -4.84 -3.73
C VAL A 143 -0.11 -4.47 -4.45
N ARG A 144 -0.40 -3.16 -4.53
CA ARG A 144 -1.46 -2.61 -5.38
C ARG A 144 -0.89 -1.58 -6.35
N PHE A 145 -1.12 -1.76 -7.65
CA PHE A 145 -0.88 -0.73 -8.66
C PHE A 145 -2.10 0.17 -8.77
N LEU A 146 -1.89 1.48 -8.80
CA LEU A 146 -2.97 2.44 -8.85
C LEU A 146 -3.51 2.58 -10.27
N ALA A 147 -4.83 2.73 -10.41
CA ALA A 147 -5.49 2.86 -11.71
C ALA A 147 -5.06 4.12 -12.48
N ASN A 148 -4.75 5.20 -11.76
CA ASN A 148 -4.28 6.47 -12.32
C ASN A 148 -2.75 6.53 -12.50
N ASP A 149 -2.01 5.59 -11.91
CA ASP A 149 -0.56 5.51 -12.01
C ASP A 149 -0.10 4.05 -11.95
N THR A 150 -0.18 3.36 -13.08
CA THR A 150 0.30 1.98 -13.21
C THR A 150 1.83 1.90 -13.18
N SER A 151 2.52 3.05 -13.15
CA SER A 151 3.96 3.10 -13.03
C SER A 151 4.47 2.96 -11.60
N ARG A 152 3.55 2.99 -10.63
CA ARG A 152 3.84 2.91 -9.20
C ARG A 152 2.96 1.87 -8.54
N TYR A 153 3.47 1.31 -7.45
CA TYR A 153 2.72 0.39 -6.62
C TYR A 153 2.84 0.80 -5.14
N GLU A 154 1.82 0.42 -4.38
CA GLU A 154 1.77 0.54 -2.93
C GLU A 154 1.97 -0.84 -2.32
N VAL A 155 2.86 -0.95 -1.33
CA VAL A 155 3.01 -2.20 -0.57
C VAL A 155 1.84 -2.30 0.40
N LYS A 156 1.05 -3.36 0.28
CA LYS A 156 -0.11 -3.62 1.14
C LYS A 156 0.22 -4.59 2.26
N ALA A 157 1.09 -5.56 2.00
CA ALA A 157 1.66 -6.43 3.02
C ALA A 157 3.03 -6.95 2.57
N ASP A 158 3.94 -7.08 3.53
CA ASP A 158 5.28 -7.61 3.32
C ASP A 158 5.61 -8.52 4.51
N ILE A 159 5.48 -9.82 4.29
CA ILE A 159 5.47 -10.83 5.34
C ILE A 159 6.73 -11.68 5.21
N ASP A 160 7.51 -11.72 6.29
CA ASP A 160 8.71 -12.56 6.42
C ASP A 160 8.32 -13.94 6.95
N ILE A 161 7.98 -14.86 6.04
CA ILE A 161 7.50 -16.21 6.37
C ILE A 161 8.64 -17.07 6.91
N GLU A 162 9.85 -16.93 6.35
CA GLU A 162 11.04 -17.62 6.83
C GLU A 162 11.42 -17.16 8.25
N GLY A 163 11.40 -15.86 8.53
CA GLY A 163 11.61 -15.35 9.89
C GLY A 163 10.58 -15.86 10.91
N LEU A 164 9.32 -16.02 10.49
CA LEU A 164 8.24 -16.49 11.36
C LEU A 164 8.25 -18.01 11.61
N PHE A 165 8.63 -18.80 10.61
CA PHE A 165 8.40 -20.26 10.61
C PHE A 165 9.59 -21.12 10.17
N GLY A 166 10.71 -20.50 9.78
CA GLY A 166 11.93 -21.19 9.36
C GLY A 166 12.71 -21.79 10.53
N ALA A 167 13.86 -22.42 10.22
CA ALA A 167 14.67 -23.12 11.21
C ALA A 167 15.16 -22.21 12.36
N THR A 168 15.40 -20.93 12.07
CA THR A 168 15.83 -19.91 13.04
C THR A 168 14.70 -19.38 13.94
N ALA A 169 13.43 -19.61 13.58
CA ALA A 169 12.28 -19.17 14.38
C ALA A 169 12.17 -19.89 15.74
N SER A 170 12.92 -20.99 15.92
CA SER A 170 12.87 -21.86 17.10
C SER A 170 13.96 -21.57 18.13
N SER A 171 15.03 -20.84 17.78
CA SER A 171 16.27 -20.79 18.56
C SER A 171 16.48 -19.52 19.40
N SER A 172 15.68 -18.48 19.19
CA SER A 172 15.55 -17.33 20.08
C SER A 172 14.11 -16.85 20.04
N ALA A 173 13.52 -16.51 21.18
CA ALA A 173 12.18 -15.96 21.21
C ALA A 173 12.11 -14.77 20.25
N LEU A 174 11.35 -14.91 19.16
CA LEU A 174 11.07 -13.81 18.24
C LEU A 174 10.72 -12.59 19.08
N ASP A 175 11.35 -11.45 18.78
CA ASP A 175 11.05 -10.20 19.48
C ASP A 175 9.52 -10.02 19.52
N PRO A 176 8.91 -9.91 20.72
CA PRO A 176 7.46 -9.79 20.84
C PRO A 176 6.87 -8.67 19.97
N GLU A 177 7.61 -7.58 19.76
CA GLU A 177 7.13 -6.46 18.93
C GLU A 177 7.22 -6.76 17.44
N MET A 178 8.29 -7.44 17.00
CA MET A 178 8.38 -7.98 15.63
C MET A 178 7.24 -8.97 15.37
N LEU A 179 6.94 -9.86 16.33
CA LEU A 179 5.89 -10.85 16.18
C LEU A 179 4.50 -10.21 16.08
N LYS A 180 4.21 -9.20 16.92
CA LYS A 180 2.98 -8.41 16.86
C LYS A 180 2.88 -7.64 15.54
N THR A 181 4.00 -7.11 15.04
CA THR A 181 4.07 -6.42 13.75
C THR A 181 3.71 -7.37 12.62
N GLN A 182 4.38 -8.52 12.53
CA GLN A 182 4.13 -9.53 11.51
C GLN A 182 2.71 -10.11 11.59
N ALA A 183 2.17 -10.33 12.80
CA ALA A 183 0.78 -10.76 12.97
C ALA A 183 -0.20 -9.73 12.39
N SER A 184 0.02 -8.44 12.66
CA SER A 184 -0.83 -7.37 12.12
C SER A 184 -0.75 -7.31 10.59
N VAL A 185 0.45 -7.44 10.02
CA VAL A 185 0.64 -7.46 8.55
C VAL A 185 -0.03 -8.67 7.92
N LEU A 186 0.03 -9.83 8.56
CA LEU A 186 -0.65 -11.04 8.12
C LEU A 186 -2.19 -10.91 8.22
N GLU A 187 -2.71 -10.25 9.26
CA GLU A 187 -4.14 -9.91 9.36
C GLU A 187 -4.58 -8.97 8.25
N ILE A 188 -3.80 -7.93 7.95
CA ILE A 188 -4.05 -7.01 6.83
C ILE A 188 -4.05 -7.77 5.51
N PHE A 189 -3.09 -8.67 5.30
CA PHE A 189 -3.04 -9.51 4.10
C PHE A 189 -4.28 -10.40 3.99
N HIS A 190 -4.68 -11.08 5.06
CA HIS A 190 -5.89 -11.90 5.08
C HIS A 190 -7.14 -11.09 4.76
N LEU A 191 -7.24 -9.88 5.32
CA LEU A 191 -8.36 -8.98 5.11
C LEU A 191 -8.43 -8.46 3.66
N LEU A 192 -7.28 -8.07 3.08
CA LEU A 192 -7.20 -7.50 1.74
C LEU A 192 -7.25 -8.54 0.63
N TYR A 193 -6.73 -9.74 0.85
CA TYR A 193 -6.67 -10.77 -0.18
C TYR A 193 -7.67 -11.91 0.06
N GLY A 194 -8.48 -11.85 1.13
CA GLY A 194 -9.47 -12.88 1.43
C GLY A 194 -10.63 -12.91 0.42
N LYS A 195 -11.15 -14.11 0.15
CA LYS A 195 -12.23 -14.33 -0.82
C LYS A 195 -13.48 -13.48 -0.54
N ALA A 196 -13.88 -13.39 0.73
CA ALA A 196 -15.07 -12.66 1.17
C ALA A 196 -15.10 -11.23 0.60
N ARG A 197 -13.94 -10.55 0.58
CA ARG A 197 -13.77 -9.20 0.02
C ARG A 197 -14.22 -9.09 -1.44
N PHE A 198 -13.93 -10.10 -2.26
CA PHE A 198 -14.18 -10.09 -3.70
C PHE A 198 -15.47 -10.81 -4.12
N SER A 199 -16.16 -11.47 -3.18
CA SER A 199 -17.39 -12.20 -3.45
C SER A 199 -18.62 -11.68 -2.71
N GLU A 200 -18.45 -11.10 -1.53
CA GLU A 200 -19.58 -10.73 -0.66
C GLU A 200 -19.95 -9.25 -0.76
N PHE A 201 -19.11 -8.40 -1.36
CA PHE A 201 -19.38 -6.96 -1.46
C PHE A 201 -20.73 -6.65 -2.14
N ASP A 202 -21.00 -7.26 -3.30
CA ASP A 202 -22.28 -7.07 -3.98
C ASP A 202 -23.46 -7.54 -3.12
N ASP A 203 -23.29 -8.62 -2.35
CA ASP A 203 -24.34 -9.13 -1.47
C ASP A 203 -24.57 -8.21 -0.26
N LEU A 204 -23.51 -7.59 0.27
CA LEU A 204 -23.59 -6.57 1.31
C LEU A 204 -24.28 -5.31 0.79
N VAL A 205 -23.88 -4.86 -0.41
CA VAL A 205 -24.53 -3.77 -1.13
C VAL A 205 -26.01 -4.07 -1.25
N ASP A 206 -26.41 -5.21 -1.79
CA ASP A 206 -27.82 -5.58 -1.99
C ASP A 206 -28.61 -5.59 -0.68
N LYS A 207 -28.00 -6.04 0.44
CA LYS A 207 -28.64 -6.05 1.77
C LYS A 207 -28.90 -4.66 2.34
N ILE A 208 -27.97 -3.72 2.17
CA ILE A 208 -28.13 -2.34 2.67
C ILE A 208 -28.92 -1.45 1.70
N SER A 209 -29.11 -1.94 0.48
CA SER A 209 -29.73 -1.29 -0.67
C SER A 209 -31.23 -1.57 -0.79
N VAL A 210 -31.93 -1.66 0.33
CA VAL A 210 -33.38 -1.89 0.37
C VAL A 210 -34.12 -0.58 0.62
N ASP A 211 -35.39 -0.49 0.23
CA ASP A 211 -36.24 0.65 0.59
C ASP A 211 -36.55 0.66 2.10
N GLU A 212 -36.98 1.81 2.61
CA GLU A 212 -37.22 2.04 4.04
C GLU A 212 -38.23 1.03 4.63
N ALA A 213 -39.31 0.71 3.91
CA ALA A 213 -40.31 -0.23 4.41
C ALA A 213 -39.75 -1.66 4.50
N THR A 214 -38.98 -2.08 3.50
CA THR A 214 -38.26 -3.36 3.52
C THR A 214 -37.22 -3.40 4.64
N PHE A 215 -36.45 -2.32 4.83
CA PHE A 215 -35.50 -2.20 5.94
C PHE A 215 -36.19 -2.36 7.30
N GLU A 216 -37.23 -1.56 7.58
CA GLU A 216 -37.94 -1.59 8.87
C GLU A 216 -38.55 -2.96 9.17
N SER A 217 -39.06 -3.66 8.14
CA SER A 217 -39.64 -5.00 8.30
C SER A 217 -38.62 -6.09 8.64
N SER A 218 -37.35 -5.89 8.27
CA SER A 218 -36.26 -6.84 8.46
C SER A 218 -35.30 -6.45 9.59
N ALA A 219 -35.39 -5.20 10.07
CA ALA A 219 -34.55 -4.67 11.13
C ALA A 219 -34.77 -5.42 12.45
N ILE A 220 -33.65 -5.78 13.10
CA ILE A 220 -33.66 -6.46 14.39
C ILE A 220 -33.62 -5.39 15.50
N PRO A 221 -34.65 -5.28 16.36
CA PRO A 221 -34.65 -4.29 17.43
C PRO A 221 -33.55 -4.56 18.46
N LEU A 222 -32.83 -3.49 18.87
CA LEU A 222 -31.81 -3.54 19.93
C LEU A 222 -32.43 -3.45 21.35
N ASN A 223 -33.53 -4.18 21.58
CA ASN A 223 -34.29 -4.13 22.83
C ASN A 223 -34.09 -5.36 23.72
N THR A 224 -33.29 -6.35 23.29
CA THR A 224 -32.96 -7.53 24.09
C THR A 224 -31.46 -7.59 24.39
N PRO A 225 -31.03 -8.22 25.50
CA PRO A 225 -29.61 -8.45 25.77
C PRO A 225 -28.91 -9.25 24.67
N GLN A 226 -29.64 -10.14 23.98
CA GLN A 226 -29.07 -10.94 22.91
C GLN A 226 -28.80 -10.11 21.66
N THR A 227 -29.78 -9.33 21.21
CA THR A 227 -29.63 -8.47 20.03
C THR A 227 -28.58 -7.38 20.27
N PHE A 228 -28.48 -6.85 21.50
CA PHE A 228 -27.42 -5.92 21.90
C PHE A 228 -26.02 -6.56 21.85
N ARG A 229 -25.88 -7.80 22.34
CA ARG A 229 -24.60 -8.54 22.26
C ARG A 229 -24.19 -8.81 20.82
N THR A 230 -25.11 -9.26 19.96
CA THR A 230 -24.84 -9.46 18.53
C THR A 230 -24.36 -8.16 17.88
N PHE A 231 -25.09 -7.06 18.06
CA PHE A 231 -24.68 -5.75 17.53
C PHE A 231 -23.29 -5.33 18.01
N THR A 232 -22.99 -5.54 19.31
CA THR A 232 -21.70 -5.20 19.89
C THR A 232 -20.57 -6.04 19.30
N THR A 233 -20.77 -7.35 19.14
CA THR A 233 -19.80 -8.27 18.55
C THR A 233 -19.54 -7.96 17.08
N ASP A 234 -20.59 -7.72 16.30
CA ASP A 234 -20.49 -7.44 14.87
C ASP A 234 -19.82 -6.07 14.63
N SER A 235 -20.25 -5.04 15.38
CA SER A 235 -19.62 -3.71 15.33
C SER A 235 -18.15 -3.75 15.77
N GLY A 236 -17.82 -4.57 16.78
CA GLY A 236 -16.44 -4.79 17.22
C GLY A 236 -15.58 -5.42 16.13
N THR A 237 -16.15 -6.31 15.31
CA THR A 237 -15.46 -6.91 14.16
C THR A 237 -15.15 -5.85 13.10
N SER A 238 -16.13 -5.03 12.72
CA SER A 238 -15.92 -3.93 11.76
C SER A 238 -14.91 -2.90 12.27
N LEU A 239 -14.97 -2.53 13.56
CA LEU A 239 -13.98 -1.64 14.19
C LEU A 239 -12.57 -2.24 14.15
N SER A 240 -12.43 -3.55 14.39
CA SER A 240 -11.12 -4.22 14.30
C SER A 240 -10.55 -4.18 12.88
N GLN A 241 -11.39 -4.37 11.85
CA GLN A 241 -10.98 -4.27 10.45
C GLN A 241 -10.56 -2.83 10.07
N LEU A 242 -11.34 -1.83 10.47
CA LEU A 242 -11.00 -0.42 10.28
C LEU A 242 -9.71 -0.05 11.02
N ARG A 243 -9.51 -0.55 12.24
CA ARG A 243 -8.27 -0.37 13.02
C ARG A 243 -7.07 -0.94 12.28
N LEU A 244 -7.18 -2.15 11.74
CA LEU A 244 -6.10 -2.77 10.96
C LEU A 244 -5.76 -1.96 9.72
N ALA A 245 -6.77 -1.47 9.01
CA ALA A 245 -6.59 -0.61 7.83
C ALA A 245 -5.88 0.70 8.18
N ALA A 246 -6.30 1.37 9.27
CA ALA A 246 -5.67 2.58 9.76
C ALA A 246 -4.21 2.33 10.20
N LEU A 247 -3.98 1.23 10.93
CA LEU A 247 -2.64 0.85 11.39
C LEU A 247 -1.69 0.60 10.23
N ALA A 248 -2.16 -0.06 9.17
CA ALA A 248 -1.40 -0.27 7.94
C ALA A 248 -0.90 1.05 7.34
N GLN A 249 -1.81 2.01 7.17
CA GLN A 249 -1.51 3.33 6.60
C GLN A 249 -0.58 4.14 7.51
N ILE A 250 -0.75 4.08 8.83
CA ILE A 250 0.13 4.75 9.79
C ILE A 250 1.56 4.21 9.68
N ARG A 251 1.73 2.89 9.73
CA ARG A 251 3.06 2.25 9.67
C ARG A 251 3.74 2.52 8.33
N GLU A 252 3.00 2.41 7.22
CA GLU A 252 3.52 2.76 5.89
C GLU A 252 3.97 4.22 5.85
N ALA A 253 3.15 5.15 6.35
CA ALA A 253 3.46 6.57 6.37
C ALA A 253 4.73 6.88 7.17
N LEU A 254 4.92 6.26 8.33
CA LEU A 254 6.10 6.45 9.18
C LEU A 254 7.39 6.02 8.45
N VAL A 255 7.38 4.84 7.83
CA VAL A 255 8.54 4.33 7.07
C VAL A 255 8.79 5.18 5.81
N LYS A 256 7.72 5.51 5.08
CA LYS A 256 7.82 6.24 3.82
C LYS A 256 8.27 7.68 4.03
N LYS A 257 7.83 8.36 5.10
CA LYS A 257 8.31 9.71 5.44
C LYS A 257 9.83 9.72 5.62
N GLU A 258 10.38 8.79 6.38
CA GLU A 258 11.83 8.72 6.60
C GLU A 258 12.58 8.47 5.29
N ARG A 259 12.10 7.54 4.47
CA ARG A 259 12.68 7.28 3.14
C ARG A 259 12.65 8.53 2.25
N LEU A 260 11.54 9.26 2.23
CA LEU A 260 11.39 10.49 1.43
C LEU A 260 12.34 11.59 1.93
N ILE A 261 12.53 11.75 3.23
CA ILE A 261 13.50 12.69 3.82
C ILE A 261 14.93 12.32 3.40
N GLN A 262 15.30 11.04 3.49
CA GLN A 262 16.63 10.58 3.08
C GLN A 262 16.85 10.76 1.57
N GLU A 263 15.83 10.49 0.75
CA GLU A 263 15.91 10.67 -0.70
C GLU A 263 16.01 12.15 -1.10
N GLU A 264 15.24 13.03 -0.45
CA GLU A 264 15.39 14.48 -0.64
C GLU A 264 16.81 14.94 -0.28
N LYS A 265 17.34 14.49 0.85
CA LYS A 265 18.71 14.79 1.27
C LYS A 265 19.74 14.26 0.28
N ARG A 266 19.54 13.03 -0.23
CA ARG A 266 20.40 12.42 -1.25
C ARG A 266 20.40 13.24 -2.54
N LEU A 267 19.24 13.66 -3.03
CA LEU A 267 19.12 14.49 -4.24
C LEU A 267 19.76 15.86 -4.06
N ARG A 268 19.61 16.49 -2.89
CA ARG A 268 20.31 17.75 -2.56
C ARG A 268 21.82 17.57 -2.56
N GLN A 269 22.33 16.51 -1.93
CA GLN A 269 23.76 16.18 -1.98
C GLN A 269 24.24 15.90 -3.40
N GLU A 270 23.42 15.23 -4.22
CA GLU A 270 23.74 14.95 -5.61
C GLU A 270 23.82 16.24 -6.45
N TRP A 271 22.95 17.21 -6.17
CA TRP A 271 22.95 18.54 -6.78
C TRP A 271 24.22 19.31 -6.43
N ASP A 272 24.55 19.37 -5.14
CA ASP A 272 25.77 20.04 -4.65
C ASP A 272 27.03 19.39 -5.23
N GLN A 273 27.09 18.05 -5.28
CA GLN A 273 28.18 17.33 -5.93
C GLN A 273 28.29 17.64 -7.42
N ALA A 274 27.16 17.74 -8.13
CA ALA A 274 27.17 18.10 -9.55
C ALA A 274 27.73 19.52 -9.76
N ARG A 275 27.32 20.49 -8.91
CA ARG A 275 27.89 21.84 -8.89
C ARG A 275 29.39 21.81 -8.61
N ASP A 276 29.81 21.12 -7.56
CA ASP A 276 31.20 21.10 -7.08
C ASP A 276 32.14 20.36 -8.04
N GLN A 277 31.62 19.46 -8.88
CA GLN A 277 32.37 18.83 -9.98
C GLN A 277 32.50 19.76 -11.19
N PHE A 278 31.49 20.58 -11.46
CA PHE A 278 31.43 21.42 -12.65
C PHE A 278 32.14 22.76 -12.48
N VAL A 279 31.82 23.51 -11.42
CA VAL A 279 32.29 24.88 -11.18
C VAL A 279 33.82 25.00 -11.18
N PRO A 280 34.61 24.09 -10.57
CA PRO A 280 36.07 24.22 -10.54
C PRO A 280 36.74 24.16 -11.92
N ILE A 281 36.09 23.58 -12.92
CA ILE A 281 36.59 23.40 -14.29
C ILE A 281 36.48 24.70 -15.10
N LEU A 282 35.64 25.64 -14.66
CA LEU A 282 35.40 26.90 -15.37
C LEU A 282 36.57 27.89 -15.23
N PRO A 283 36.76 28.82 -16.17
CA PRO A 283 37.68 29.94 -15.99
C PRO A 283 37.28 30.83 -14.82
N SER A 284 38.27 31.39 -14.09
CA SER A 284 38.05 32.21 -12.87
C SER A 284 36.97 33.30 -12.95
N PRO A 285 36.82 34.10 -14.03
CA PRO A 285 35.77 35.13 -14.08
C PRO A 285 34.34 34.56 -14.19
N LEU A 286 34.20 33.30 -14.60
CA LEU A 286 32.91 32.62 -14.77
C LEU A 286 32.56 31.75 -13.56
N LYS A 287 33.54 31.22 -12.81
CA LYS A 287 33.32 30.36 -11.64
C LYS A 287 32.27 30.94 -10.68
N GLN A 288 32.51 32.15 -10.20
CA GLN A 288 31.66 32.79 -9.21
C GLN A 288 30.26 33.13 -9.75
N ALA A 289 30.17 33.48 -11.03
CA ALA A 289 28.90 33.83 -11.66
C ALA A 289 28.03 32.59 -11.89
N VAL A 290 28.62 31.50 -12.35
CA VAL A 290 27.96 30.19 -12.51
C VAL A 290 27.56 29.60 -11.17
N GLU A 291 28.46 29.61 -10.19
CA GLU A 291 28.18 29.15 -8.83
C GLU A 291 26.97 29.88 -8.23
N LYS A 292 26.96 31.22 -8.32
CA LYS A 292 25.83 32.03 -7.86
C LYS A 292 24.53 31.70 -8.59
N ALA A 293 24.58 31.47 -9.91
CA ALA A 293 23.39 31.11 -10.67
C ALA A 293 22.85 29.75 -10.24
N ILE A 294 23.71 28.75 -10.05
CA ILE A 294 23.31 27.43 -9.55
C ILE A 294 22.73 27.55 -8.14
N ASP A 295 23.34 28.33 -7.26
CA ASP A 295 22.86 28.54 -5.89
C ASP A 295 21.49 29.24 -5.83
N LEU A 296 21.17 30.09 -6.81
CA LEU A 296 19.84 30.68 -6.94
C LEU A 296 18.77 29.67 -7.38
N LEU A 297 19.17 28.61 -8.09
CA LEU A 297 18.27 27.52 -8.49
C LEU A 297 18.02 26.52 -7.35
N THR A 298 19.01 26.29 -6.47
CA THR A 298 18.97 25.27 -5.41
C THR A 298 17.71 25.29 -4.53
N PRO A 299 17.18 26.44 -4.05
CA PRO A 299 15.97 26.46 -3.22
C PRO A 299 14.70 26.05 -3.98
N ARG A 300 14.75 26.07 -5.32
CA ARG A 300 13.61 25.85 -6.21
C ARG A 300 13.63 24.46 -6.87
N LEU A 301 14.51 23.55 -6.42
CA LEU A 301 14.56 22.19 -6.95
C LEU A 301 13.19 21.51 -6.89
N GLY A 302 12.78 20.95 -8.02
CA GLY A 302 11.45 20.42 -8.28
C GLY A 302 10.48 21.39 -8.96
N ASP A 303 10.74 22.70 -8.94
CA ASP A 303 9.89 23.72 -9.61
C ASP A 303 10.53 24.34 -10.85
N LEU A 304 11.76 23.93 -11.19
CA LEU A 304 12.50 24.53 -12.29
C LEU A 304 11.99 23.96 -13.63
N SER A 305 11.76 24.83 -14.59
CA SER A 305 11.63 24.44 -15.99
C SER A 305 13.00 24.07 -16.58
N SER A 306 13.02 23.25 -17.64
CA SER A 306 14.26 22.93 -18.36
C SER A 306 14.98 24.18 -18.87
N ARG A 307 14.21 25.24 -19.23
CA ARG A 307 14.75 26.52 -19.67
C ARG A 307 15.52 27.24 -18.55
N GLU A 308 14.97 27.29 -17.34
CA GLU A 308 15.64 27.96 -16.21
C GLU A 308 16.96 27.28 -15.82
N ILE A 309 17.04 25.95 -15.96
CA ILE A 309 18.31 25.23 -15.75
C ILE A 309 19.30 25.54 -16.89
N GLN A 310 18.81 25.61 -18.14
CA GLN A 310 19.62 25.96 -19.31
C GLN A 310 20.13 27.40 -19.28
N GLU A 311 19.44 28.33 -18.62
CA GLU A 311 19.87 29.73 -18.49
C GLU A 311 21.23 29.88 -17.79
N VAL A 312 21.70 28.84 -17.09
CA VAL A 312 23.09 28.77 -16.57
C VAL A 312 24.14 28.80 -17.68
N ASP A 313 23.77 28.43 -18.92
CA ASP A 313 24.65 28.57 -20.08
C ASP A 313 24.97 30.04 -20.40
N HIS A 314 24.05 30.97 -20.12
CA HIS A 314 24.14 32.36 -20.55
C HIS A 314 24.39 33.31 -19.38
N ILE A 315 25.59 33.23 -18.80
CA ILE A 315 25.96 34.01 -17.61
C ILE A 315 26.97 35.12 -17.95
N SER A 316 26.78 36.30 -17.36
CA SER A 316 27.72 37.43 -17.48
C SER A 316 28.78 37.34 -16.39
N GLY A 317 30.07 37.32 -16.78
CA GLY A 317 31.18 37.39 -15.84
C GLY A 317 31.28 38.76 -15.17
N ASN A 318 31.94 38.82 -14.01
CA ASN A 318 32.23 40.09 -13.33
C ASN A 318 33.09 40.99 -14.25
N GLY A 319 32.46 41.97 -14.90
CA GLY A 319 33.13 42.97 -15.75
C GLY A 319 32.84 42.89 -17.25
N THR A 320 32.02 41.95 -17.74
CA THR A 320 31.62 41.86 -19.16
C THR A 320 30.16 42.27 -19.36
N THR A 321 29.91 43.24 -20.24
CA THR A 321 28.55 43.72 -20.60
C THR A 321 27.76 42.77 -21.50
N THR A 322 28.42 41.77 -22.09
CA THR A 322 27.81 40.73 -22.93
C THR A 322 27.80 39.38 -22.20
N PRO A 323 26.66 38.66 -22.15
CA PRO A 323 26.62 37.30 -21.64
C PRO A 323 27.56 36.41 -22.46
N ILE A 324 28.34 35.58 -21.78
CA ILE A 324 29.20 34.57 -22.44
C ILE A 324 28.42 33.27 -22.39
N SER A 325 28.24 32.61 -23.53
CA SER A 325 27.68 31.26 -23.54
C SER A 325 28.74 30.25 -23.11
N LEU A 326 28.45 29.40 -22.13
CA LEU A 326 29.35 28.32 -21.72
C LEU A 326 29.56 27.32 -22.86
N SER A 327 28.58 27.18 -23.75
CA SER A 327 28.70 26.42 -24.99
C SER A 327 29.75 27.01 -25.94
N GLU A 328 30.05 28.31 -25.93
CA GLU A 328 31.06 28.93 -26.80
C GLU A 328 32.51 28.76 -26.29
N LEU A 329 32.68 28.18 -25.10
CA LEU A 329 33.98 27.88 -24.51
C LEU A 329 34.62 26.62 -25.13
N SER A 330 35.72 26.15 -24.52
CA SER A 330 36.42 24.95 -24.97
C SER A 330 35.50 23.73 -25.06
N ALA A 331 35.79 22.82 -25.99
CA ALA A 331 35.02 21.58 -26.15
C ALA A 331 34.94 20.76 -24.84
N ALA A 332 35.99 20.81 -24.02
CA ALA A 332 35.98 20.19 -22.69
C ALA A 332 34.96 20.85 -21.76
N THR A 333 34.95 22.19 -21.68
CA THR A 333 33.98 22.94 -20.87
C THR A 333 32.54 22.68 -21.30
N ARG A 334 32.28 22.67 -22.60
CA ARG A 334 30.96 22.33 -23.17
C ARG A 334 30.51 20.94 -22.74
N SER A 335 31.38 19.93 -22.88
CA SER A 335 31.05 18.56 -22.46
C SER A 335 30.77 18.43 -20.96
N HIS A 336 31.52 19.16 -20.12
CA HIS A 336 31.25 19.19 -18.68
C HIS A 336 29.94 19.90 -18.34
N PHE A 337 29.59 20.97 -19.05
CA PHE A 337 28.32 21.66 -18.89
C PHE A 337 27.14 20.78 -19.31
N GLU A 338 27.23 20.08 -20.45
CA GLU A 338 26.19 19.15 -20.91
C GLU A 338 25.94 18.03 -19.88
N LYS A 339 27.01 17.45 -19.32
CA LYS A 339 26.91 16.44 -18.24
C LYS A 339 26.27 17.00 -16.98
N TRP A 340 26.63 18.23 -16.59
CA TRP A 340 26.02 18.91 -15.46
C TRP A 340 24.52 19.16 -15.73
N LEU A 341 24.16 19.66 -16.91
CA LEU A 341 22.80 19.98 -17.32
C LEU A 341 21.90 18.73 -17.34
N GLU A 342 22.39 17.63 -17.88
CA GLU A 342 21.68 16.34 -17.87
C GLU A 342 21.38 15.90 -16.44
N ARG A 343 22.41 15.93 -15.57
CA ARG A 343 22.29 15.52 -14.17
C ARG A 343 21.36 16.46 -13.39
N ALA A 344 21.48 17.77 -13.59
CA ALA A 344 20.65 18.80 -12.99
C ALA A 344 19.17 18.60 -13.37
N THR A 345 18.89 18.33 -14.64
CA THR A 345 17.52 18.07 -15.13
C THR A 345 16.95 16.79 -14.52
N LYS A 346 17.75 15.72 -14.42
CA LYS A 346 17.34 14.47 -13.78
C LYS A 346 17.02 14.67 -12.28
N ILE A 347 17.89 15.36 -11.55
CA ILE A 347 17.69 15.66 -10.12
C ILE A 347 16.45 16.52 -9.91
N ASN A 348 16.24 17.56 -10.72
CA ASN A 348 15.06 18.40 -10.64
C ASN A 348 13.77 17.60 -10.89
N SER A 349 13.78 16.70 -11.88
CA SER A 349 12.64 15.84 -12.20
C SER A 349 12.33 14.84 -11.07
N ALA A 350 13.37 14.24 -10.47
CA ALA A 350 13.22 13.38 -9.30
C ALA A 350 12.71 14.16 -8.07
N SER A 351 13.18 15.39 -7.88
CA SER A 351 12.73 16.27 -6.78
C SER A 351 11.26 16.66 -6.95
N LEU A 352 10.82 16.92 -8.18
CA LEU A 352 9.40 17.15 -8.49
C LEU A 352 8.57 15.90 -8.19
N ALA A 353 9.03 14.72 -8.61
CA ALA A 353 8.35 13.46 -8.33
C ALA A 353 8.15 13.27 -6.81
N LEU A 354 9.20 13.49 -6.00
CA LEU A 354 9.12 13.41 -4.53
C LEU A 354 8.00 14.28 -3.95
N ARG A 355 7.79 15.49 -4.46
CA ARG A 355 6.74 16.39 -3.95
C ARG A 355 5.35 15.78 -4.07
N PHE A 356 5.06 15.10 -5.18
CA PHE A 356 3.80 14.39 -5.34
C PHE A 356 3.67 13.19 -4.39
N GLU A 357 4.79 12.61 -3.94
CA GLU A 357 4.78 11.49 -2.99
C GLU A 357 4.65 11.91 -1.52
N THR A 358 5.01 13.15 -1.19
CA THR A 358 5.13 13.62 0.20
C THR A 358 3.79 13.88 0.88
N ALA A 359 2.75 14.28 0.15
CA ALA A 359 1.54 14.84 0.75
C ALA A 359 0.86 13.90 1.77
N ASN A 360 0.62 12.64 1.41
CA ASN A 360 -0.12 11.72 2.29
C ASN A 360 0.72 11.18 3.46
N PRO A 361 1.94 10.64 3.25
CA PRO A 361 2.76 10.14 4.36
C PRO A 361 3.06 11.21 5.41
N PHE A 362 3.38 12.45 4.97
CA PHE A 362 3.65 13.54 5.90
C PHE A 362 2.41 13.94 6.68
N ARG A 363 1.24 14.01 6.03
CA ARG A 363 -0.04 14.31 6.68
C ARG A 363 -0.37 13.28 7.78
N ILE A 364 -0.21 11.99 7.50
CA ILE A 364 -0.50 10.91 8.46
C ILE A 364 0.50 10.93 9.62
N THR A 365 1.80 11.05 9.33
CA THR A 365 2.81 11.13 10.40
C THR A 365 2.63 12.39 11.26
N GLU A 366 2.28 13.52 10.66
CA GLU A 366 2.02 14.75 11.41
C GLU A 366 0.78 14.63 12.29
N ALA A 367 -0.29 14.00 11.77
CA ALA A 367 -1.46 13.66 12.56
C ALA A 367 -1.12 12.77 13.76
N TYR A 368 -0.32 11.73 13.56
CA TYR A 368 0.16 10.86 14.64
C TYR A 368 1.01 11.62 15.67
N ARG A 369 1.90 12.50 15.21
CA ARG A 369 2.74 13.34 16.07
C ARG A 369 1.90 14.27 16.94
N LEU A 370 0.98 15.03 16.32
CA LEU A 370 0.06 15.95 17.00
C LEU A 370 -0.88 15.22 17.97
N TRP A 371 -1.28 13.99 17.65
CA TRP A 371 -2.03 13.14 18.57
C TRP A 371 -1.19 12.71 19.77
N GLY A 372 0.05 12.29 19.53
CA GLY A 372 1.01 11.89 20.57
C GLY A 372 1.31 13.03 21.55
N GLU A 373 1.44 14.27 21.05
CA GLU A 373 1.62 15.47 21.89
C GLU A 373 0.46 15.75 22.85
N ARG A 374 -0.72 15.18 22.58
CA ARG A 374 -1.92 15.33 23.43
C ARG A 374 -2.09 14.19 24.43
N GLN A 375 -1.26 13.14 24.36
CA GLN A 375 -1.32 12.04 25.32
C GLN A 375 -0.58 12.41 26.60
N THR A 376 -1.13 12.01 27.74
CA THR A 376 -0.52 12.26 29.06
C THR A 376 0.59 11.28 29.39
N GLU A 377 0.50 10.06 28.88
CA GLU A 377 1.46 8.99 29.14
C GLU A 377 2.22 8.63 27.87
N SER A 378 3.56 8.60 27.94
CA SER A 378 4.38 8.23 26.78
C SER A 378 4.17 6.78 26.32
N LEU A 379 3.74 5.91 27.24
CA LEU A 379 3.42 4.52 26.94
C LEU A 379 2.19 4.38 26.04
N ASP A 380 1.30 5.37 26.05
CA ASP A 380 0.09 5.38 25.22
C ASP A 380 0.37 5.84 23.79
N ILE A 381 1.57 6.35 23.49
CA ILE A 381 1.95 6.81 22.14
C ILE A 381 2.36 5.59 21.30
N GLN A 382 1.36 4.74 21.00
CA GLN A 382 1.51 3.56 20.17
C GLN A 382 0.67 3.71 18.90
N PRO A 383 1.19 3.28 17.73
CA PRO A 383 0.43 3.29 16.48
C PRO A 383 -0.89 2.52 16.58
N GLU A 384 -0.94 1.45 17.38
CA GLU A 384 -2.16 0.65 17.57
C GLU A 384 -3.28 1.43 18.26
N ILE A 385 -2.94 2.22 19.30
CA ILE A 385 -3.91 3.03 20.05
C ILE A 385 -4.40 4.16 19.15
N PHE A 386 -3.50 4.81 18.41
CA PHE A 386 -3.90 5.83 17.45
C PHE A 386 -4.82 5.26 16.37
N ALA A 387 -4.48 4.10 15.79
CA ALA A 387 -5.29 3.42 14.79
C ALA A 387 -6.69 3.05 15.31
N GLU A 388 -6.80 2.64 16.57
CA GLU A 388 -8.08 2.35 17.22
C GLU A 388 -8.96 3.59 17.33
N GLN A 389 -8.38 4.72 17.76
CA GLN A 389 -9.10 5.98 17.83
C GLN A 389 -9.51 6.49 16.44
N VAL A 390 -8.63 6.38 15.44
CA VAL A 390 -8.93 6.72 14.05
C VAL A 390 -10.11 5.89 13.53
N ALA A 391 -10.08 4.58 13.74
CA ALA A 391 -11.17 3.67 13.34
C ALA A 391 -12.48 3.99 14.05
N TYR A 392 -12.44 4.24 15.37
CA TYR A 392 -13.60 4.64 16.15
C TYR A 392 -14.22 5.93 15.64
N ILE A 393 -13.41 6.97 15.41
CA ILE A 393 -13.89 8.26 14.90
C ILE A 393 -14.50 8.10 13.51
N PHE A 394 -13.90 7.31 12.63
CA PHE A 394 -14.47 7.00 11.31
C PHE A 394 -15.82 6.28 11.43
N PHE A 395 -15.90 5.25 12.27
CA PHE A 395 -17.14 4.52 12.53
C PHE A 395 -18.26 5.43 13.07
N ILE A 396 -17.94 6.28 14.04
CA ILE A 396 -18.91 7.25 14.60
C ILE A 396 -19.38 8.24 13.53
N ARG A 397 -18.53 8.69 12.62
CA ARG A 397 -18.93 9.56 11.50
C ARG A 397 -19.96 8.88 10.60
N LEU A 398 -19.74 7.61 10.25
CA LEU A 398 -20.70 6.84 9.46
C LEU A 398 -22.01 6.61 10.22
N LEU A 399 -21.95 6.30 11.51
CA LEU A 399 -23.14 6.15 12.35
C LEU A 399 -23.93 7.47 12.45
N LEU A 400 -23.25 8.61 12.56
CA LEU A 400 -23.87 9.93 12.58
C LEU A 400 -24.57 10.25 11.26
N VAL A 401 -24.00 9.88 10.10
CA VAL A 401 -24.70 10.00 8.81
C VAL A 401 -26.06 9.32 8.90
N ARG A 402 -26.11 8.07 9.37
CA ARG A 402 -27.37 7.31 9.50
C ARG A 402 -28.34 7.98 10.50
N ILE A 403 -27.85 8.41 11.66
CA ILE A 403 -28.70 9.10 12.66
C ILE A 403 -29.31 10.38 12.06
N LEU A 404 -28.54 11.17 11.33
CA LEU A 404 -29.00 12.41 10.72
C LEU A 404 -30.00 12.17 9.58
N GLU A 405 -29.86 11.06 8.84
CA GLU A 405 -30.83 10.60 7.85
C GLU A 405 -32.15 10.16 8.51
N ASP A 406 -32.08 9.36 9.58
CA ASP A 406 -33.26 8.89 10.33
C ASP A 406 -34.00 10.03 11.05
N LYS A 407 -33.28 11.06 11.49
CA LYS A 407 -33.87 12.29 12.03
C LYS A 407 -34.33 13.26 10.95
N HIS A 408 -34.17 12.90 9.68
CA HIS A 408 -34.52 13.69 8.51
C HIS A 408 -33.85 15.08 8.45
N ILE A 409 -32.69 15.22 9.08
CA ILE A 409 -31.85 16.42 9.03
C ILE A 409 -31.11 16.45 7.69
N ILE A 410 -30.58 15.30 7.26
CA ILE A 410 -30.00 15.13 5.92
C ILE A 410 -31.12 14.69 4.98
N ARG A 411 -31.46 15.53 3.99
CA ARG A 411 -32.41 15.21 2.91
C ARG A 411 -31.78 15.47 1.53
N PRO A 412 -32.09 14.65 0.51
CA PRO A 412 -32.59 13.27 0.64
C PRO A 412 -31.59 12.38 1.41
N ARG A 413 -32.04 11.20 1.86
CA ARG A 413 -31.16 10.13 2.38
C ARG A 413 -30.14 9.79 1.28
N LEU A 414 -28.86 9.73 1.64
CA LEU A 414 -27.75 9.52 0.71
C LEU A 414 -27.16 8.12 0.82
N ALA A 415 -26.92 7.65 2.04
CA ALA A 415 -26.35 6.34 2.31
C ALA A 415 -27.43 5.26 2.28
N SER A 416 -28.52 5.54 2.98
CA SER A 416 -29.46 4.50 3.36
C SER A 416 -30.79 4.55 2.62
N ASP A 417 -31.58 3.48 2.80
CA ASP A 417 -32.94 3.31 2.29
C ASP A 417 -33.07 3.59 0.78
N GLY A 418 -32.13 3.06 0.00
CA GLY A 418 -32.05 3.22 -1.45
C GLY A 418 -31.15 4.36 -1.94
N GLY A 419 -30.64 5.24 -1.08
CA GLY A 419 -29.73 6.33 -1.49
C GLY A 419 -28.44 5.82 -2.17
N PHE A 420 -27.81 4.79 -1.61
CA PHE A 420 -26.66 4.13 -2.26
C PHE A 420 -27.06 3.44 -3.58
N VAL A 421 -28.28 2.89 -3.67
CA VAL A 421 -28.79 2.28 -4.91
C VAL A 421 -28.97 3.31 -6.00
N GLU A 422 -29.56 4.46 -5.68
CA GLU A 422 -29.75 5.53 -6.64
C GLU A 422 -28.41 6.01 -7.18
N TRP A 423 -27.44 6.22 -6.29
CA TRP A 423 -26.08 6.59 -6.66
C TRP A 423 -25.40 5.50 -7.50
N SER A 424 -25.40 4.25 -7.04
CA SER A 424 -24.80 3.11 -7.76
C SER A 424 -25.45 2.91 -9.13
N SER A 425 -26.78 3.04 -9.21
CA SER A 425 -27.55 2.92 -10.45
C SER A 425 -27.31 4.09 -11.40
N TYR A 426 -27.16 5.31 -10.87
CA TYR A 426 -26.76 6.48 -11.66
C TYR A 426 -25.39 6.23 -12.28
N ILE A 427 -24.42 5.81 -11.46
CA ILE A 427 -23.06 5.56 -11.94
C ILE A 427 -23.03 4.42 -12.97
N ARG A 428 -23.67 3.27 -12.69
CA ARG A 428 -23.74 2.14 -13.63
C ARG A 428 -24.41 2.49 -14.96
N ARG A 429 -25.36 3.43 -14.97
CA ARG A 429 -26.05 3.89 -16.19
C ARG A 429 -25.17 4.81 -17.02
N HIS A 430 -24.48 5.74 -16.38
CA HIS A 430 -23.76 6.83 -17.05
C HIS A 430 -22.28 6.53 -17.30
N PHE A 431 -21.71 5.55 -16.60
CA PHE A 431 -20.29 5.18 -16.68
C PHE A 431 -20.15 3.65 -16.83
N GLN A 432 -20.67 3.09 -17.92
CA GLN A 432 -20.64 1.64 -18.16
C GLN A 432 -19.21 1.12 -18.30
N GLU A 433 -18.30 1.97 -18.77
CA GLU A 433 -16.86 1.76 -18.87
C GLU A 433 -16.17 1.63 -17.49
N LEU A 434 -16.81 2.08 -16.42
CA LEU A 434 -16.31 1.95 -15.04
C LEU A 434 -16.86 0.71 -14.32
N ARG A 435 -17.57 -0.19 -15.01
CA ARG A 435 -18.06 -1.45 -14.39
C ARG A 435 -16.88 -2.26 -13.82
N GLY A 436 -16.93 -2.51 -12.51
CA GLY A 436 -15.89 -3.24 -11.78
C GLY A 436 -14.73 -2.37 -11.29
N ALA A 437 -14.70 -1.07 -11.62
CA ALA A 437 -13.72 -0.15 -11.06
C ALA A 437 -14.15 0.29 -9.65
N ALA A 438 -13.29 -0.01 -8.67
CA ALA A 438 -13.41 0.37 -7.26
C ALA A 438 -13.58 1.89 -7.03
N LEU A 439 -13.18 2.69 -8.03
CA LEU A 439 -12.99 4.15 -8.06
C LEU A 439 -14.17 5.03 -7.62
N LEU A 440 -15.31 4.43 -7.30
CA LEU A 440 -16.56 5.14 -7.05
C LEU A 440 -16.90 5.18 -5.55
N ASN A 441 -16.44 4.20 -4.75
CA ASN A 441 -16.72 4.14 -3.31
C ASN A 441 -16.06 5.30 -2.56
N ASP A 442 -14.83 5.66 -2.90
CA ASP A 442 -14.13 6.83 -2.36
C ASP A 442 -14.91 8.13 -2.55
N ILE A 443 -15.49 8.33 -3.74
CA ILE A 443 -16.27 9.53 -4.04
C ILE A 443 -17.52 9.57 -3.17
N PHE A 444 -18.18 8.42 -3.02
CA PHE A 444 -19.38 8.30 -2.20
C PHE A 444 -19.11 8.61 -0.73
N CYS A 445 -18.08 8.00 -0.14
CA CYS A 445 -17.72 8.24 1.27
C CYS A 445 -17.28 9.68 1.53
N ASN A 446 -16.57 10.30 0.58
CA ASN A 446 -16.23 11.71 0.66
C ASN A 446 -17.48 12.61 0.62
N ILE A 447 -18.49 12.28 -0.20
CA ILE A 447 -19.77 13.00 -0.23
C ILE A 447 -20.50 12.87 1.10
N LEU A 448 -20.62 11.64 1.63
CA LEU A 448 -21.26 11.38 2.93
C LEU A 448 -20.57 12.15 4.05
N THR A 449 -19.25 12.04 4.13
CA THR A 449 -18.44 12.70 5.17
C THR A 449 -18.53 14.22 5.07
N ARG A 450 -18.53 14.79 3.86
CA ARG A 450 -18.69 16.25 3.69
C ARG A 450 -20.09 16.73 4.08
N LYS A 451 -21.14 16.00 3.71
CA LYS A 451 -22.52 16.39 4.01
C LYS A 451 -22.82 16.28 5.50
N ALA A 452 -22.43 15.18 6.12
CA ALA A 452 -22.64 14.99 7.56
C ALA A 452 -21.65 15.83 8.40
N GLY A 453 -20.45 16.08 7.86
CA GLY A 453 -19.42 16.94 8.46
C GLY A 453 -19.96 18.30 8.88
N GLN A 454 -20.87 18.91 8.12
CA GLN A 454 -21.47 20.21 8.48
C GLN A 454 -22.17 20.21 9.86
N TYR A 455 -22.65 19.05 10.33
CA TYR A 455 -23.42 18.94 11.57
C TYR A 455 -22.56 18.56 12.78
N TYR A 456 -21.40 17.94 12.55
CA TYR A 456 -20.51 17.49 13.62
C TYR A 456 -19.10 18.05 13.49
N MET A 457 -18.91 19.06 12.64
CA MET A 457 -17.63 19.69 12.31
C MET A 457 -16.85 20.06 13.58
N HIS A 458 -17.54 20.63 14.58
CA HIS A 458 -16.93 21.05 15.85
C HIS A 458 -16.48 19.90 16.75
N PHE A 459 -17.04 18.70 16.59
CA PHE A 459 -16.69 17.54 17.40
C PHE A 459 -15.58 16.70 16.76
N PHE A 460 -15.49 16.68 15.42
CA PHE A 460 -14.64 15.72 14.72
C PHE A 460 -13.72 16.29 13.63
N GLN A 461 -13.81 17.56 13.23
CA GLN A 461 -12.74 18.16 12.41
C GLN A 461 -11.54 18.47 13.29
N GLN A 462 -10.76 17.43 13.51
CA GLN A 462 -9.39 17.57 13.93
C GLN A 462 -8.57 17.01 12.79
N ALA A 463 -7.63 17.81 12.26
CA ALA A 463 -6.71 17.40 11.20
C ALA A 463 -6.03 16.05 11.48
N ILE A 464 -5.97 15.68 12.77
CA ILE A 464 -5.50 14.41 13.32
C ILE A 464 -6.26 13.18 12.78
N PHE A 465 -7.57 13.24 12.53
CA PHE A 465 -8.39 12.07 12.14
C PHE A 465 -8.95 12.15 10.71
N ASP A 466 -8.80 13.29 10.04
CA ASP A 466 -9.41 13.54 8.72
C ASP A 466 -8.68 12.89 7.55
N TRP A 467 -7.53 12.24 7.80
CA TRP A 467 -6.71 11.61 6.76
C TRP A 467 -7.17 10.21 6.40
N PHE A 468 -7.84 9.51 7.30
CA PHE A 468 -8.16 8.11 7.12
C PHE A 468 -9.37 7.93 6.22
N ASN A 469 -9.15 7.18 5.14
CA ASN A 469 -10.18 6.63 4.28
C ASN A 469 -9.81 5.14 4.06
N PRO A 470 -10.67 4.18 4.42
CA PRO A 470 -10.41 2.78 4.15
C PRO A 470 -10.36 2.52 2.65
N ASP A 471 -9.55 1.54 2.23
CA ASP A 471 -9.48 1.11 0.83
C ASP A 471 -10.88 0.65 0.35
N ASP A 472 -11.19 0.83 -0.94
CA ASP A 472 -12.51 0.74 -1.60
C ASP A 472 -13.34 -0.52 -1.26
N TYR A 473 -12.71 -1.58 -0.76
CA TYR A 473 -13.31 -2.89 -0.49
C TYR A 473 -13.12 -3.35 0.98
N LEU A 474 -12.76 -2.44 1.88
CA LEU A 474 -12.73 -2.67 3.33
C LEU A 474 -14.00 -2.13 4.04
N MET A 475 -14.96 -1.62 3.27
CA MET A 475 -16.24 -1.11 3.76
C MET A 475 -17.38 -2.08 3.50
#